data_AF-A0AAQ0XWR8-F1
#
_entry.id   AF-A0AAQ0XWR8-F1
#
_cell.length_a   1.000
_cell.length_b   1.000
_cell.length_c   1.000
_cell.angle_alpha   90.00
_cell.angle_beta   90.00
_cell.angle_gamma   90.00
#
_symmetry.space_group_name_H-M   'P 1'
#
loop_
_entity.id
_entity.type
_entity.pdbx_description
1 polymer ?
#
loop_
_entity_poly.entity_id
_entity_poly.type
_entity_poly.pdbx_seq_one_letter_code
_entity_poly.pdbx_strand_id
1 'polypeptide(L)' 'MGLLKRQDIQEVNINAEKLSGLSQTLFEYHDKLDRFQLKTICALVYDLAAEIHAWTEKEEEIVMGLEEENRNG' A
#
# COMPACT_ATOMS: atom_id res chain seq x y z
N MET A 1 17.98 -12.09 19.79
CA MET A 1 16.79 -11.52 19.14
C MET A 1 17.26 -10.35 18.29
N GLY A 2 17.04 -10.41 16.98
CA GLY A 2 17.31 -9.26 16.13
C GLY A 2 16.28 -8.20 16.46
N LEU A 3 16.69 -6.98 16.78
CA LEU A 3 15.78 -5.87 17.05
C LEU A 3 14.77 -5.78 15.90
N LEU A 4 13.50 -6.03 16.20
CA LEU A 4 12.42 -5.66 15.30
C LEU A 4 12.56 -4.15 15.04
N LYS A 5 12.47 -3.75 13.78
CA LYS A 5 12.58 -2.34 13.40
C LYS A 5 11.41 -2.00 12.48
N ARG A 6 10.75 -0.88 12.77
CA ARG A 6 9.70 -0.28 11.96
C ARG A 6 10.12 -0.24 10.48
N GLN A 7 9.19 -0.53 9.58
CA GLN A 7 9.41 -0.42 8.15
C GLN A 7 9.56 1.04 7.71
N ASP A 8 10.16 1.24 6.55
CA ASP A 8 10.23 2.56 5.93
C ASP A 8 8.85 2.98 5.38
N ILE A 9 8.31 4.07 5.91
CA ILE A 9 7.00 4.61 5.53
C ILE A 9 7.02 5.27 4.14
N GLN A 10 8.20 5.59 3.59
CA GLN A 10 8.28 6.28 2.29
C GLN A 10 7.69 5.45 1.16
N GLU A 11 7.90 4.13 1.19
CA GLU A 11 7.40 3.21 0.16
C GLU A 11 5.86 3.20 0.10
N VAL A 12 5.20 3.02 1.25
CA VAL A 12 3.73 3.00 1.31
C VAL A 12 3.12 4.36 0.97
N ASN A 13 3.79 5.46 1.35
CA ASN A 13 3.34 6.81 0.99
C ASN A 13 3.39 7.05 -0.52
N ILE A 14 4.48 6.66 -1.18
CA ILE A 14 4.61 6.78 -2.64
C ILE A 14 3.54 5.95 -3.34
N ASN A 15 3.28 4.74 -2.86
CA ASN A 15 2.26 3.87 -3.43
C ASN A 15 0.83 4.41 -3.20
N ALA A 16 0.56 4.99 -2.03
CA ALA A 16 -0.71 5.65 -1.75
C ALA A 16 -0.96 6.87 -2.64
N GLU A 17 0.08 7.68 -2.90
CA GLU A 17 -0.01 8.82 -3.82
C GLU A 17 -0.32 8.37 -5.26
N LYS A 18 0.38 7.34 -5.76
CA LYS A 18 0.10 6.75 -7.08
C LYS A 18 -1.32 6.19 -7.14
N LEU A 19 -1.77 5.48 -6.10
CA LEU A 19 -3.11 4.93 -6.01
C LEU A 19 -4.17 6.03 -6.07
N SER A 20 -3.94 7.14 -5.37
CA SER A 20 -4.82 8.32 -5.41
C SER A 20 -4.91 8.89 -6.83
N GLY A 21 -3.77 9.10 -7.50
CA GLY A 21 -3.75 9.65 -8.87
C GLY A 21 -4.42 8.75 -9.91
N LEU A 22 -4.22 7.43 -9.82
CA LEU A 22 -4.88 6.47 -10.71
C LEU A 22 -6.39 6.38 -10.43
N SER A 23 -6.80 6.41 -9.16
CA SER A 23 -8.20 6.41 -8.78
C SER A 23 -8.92 7.67 -9.27
N GLN A 24 -8.27 8.83 -9.17
CA GLN A 24 -8.77 10.08 -9.75
C GLN A 24 -8.90 9.98 -11.27
N THR A 25 -7.88 9.43 -11.94
CA THR A 25 -7.91 9.24 -13.41
C THR A 25 -9.07 8.34 -13.84
N LEU A 26 -9.32 7.24 -13.12
CA LEU A 26 -10.49 6.39 -13.35
C LEU A 26 -11.78 7.20 -13.17
N PHE A 27 -11.91 7.92 -12.07
CA PHE A 27 -13.12 8.67 -11.77
C PHE A 27 -13.45 9.70 -12.85
N GLU A 28 -12.46 10.49 -13.27
CA GLU A 28 -12.65 11.61 -14.21
C GLU A 28 -12.73 11.18 -15.69
N TYR A 29 -12.08 10.08 -16.08
CA TYR A 29 -11.89 9.74 -17.48
C TYR A 29 -12.37 8.34 -17.89
N HIS A 30 -13.01 7.55 -17.01
CA HIS A 30 -13.44 6.18 -17.35
C HIS A 30 -14.27 6.04 -18.63
N ASP A 31 -15.03 7.08 -19.00
CA ASP A 31 -15.87 7.12 -20.20
C ASP A 31 -15.07 7.40 -21.49
N LYS A 32 -13.86 7.93 -21.36
CA LYS A 32 -12.94 8.27 -22.47
C LYS A 32 -11.85 7.23 -22.68
N LEU A 33 -11.68 6.31 -21.74
CA LEU A 33 -10.69 5.24 -21.81
C LEU A 33 -11.22 4.07 -22.63
N ASP A 34 -10.37 3.53 -23.52
CA ASP A 34 -10.70 2.28 -24.18
C ASP A 34 -10.64 1.09 -23.20
N ARG A 35 -11.21 -0.05 -23.61
CA ARG A 35 -11.30 -1.25 -22.76
C ARG A 35 -9.94 -1.74 -22.26
N PHE A 36 -8.87 -1.60 -23.05
CA PHE A 36 -7.53 -2.01 -22.64
C PHE A 36 -6.96 -1.02 -21.63
N GLN A 37 -7.08 0.28 -21.88
CA GLN A 37 -6.65 1.31 -20.94
C GLN A 37 -7.36 1.19 -19.58
N LEU A 38 -8.67 1.00 -19.58
CA LEU A 38 -9.46 0.82 -18.36
C LEU A 38 -9.00 -0.42 -17.58
N LYS A 39 -8.80 -1.56 -18.27
CA LYS A 39 -8.27 -2.77 -17.63
C LYS A 39 -6.88 -2.57 -17.03
N THR A 40 -5.99 -1.88 -17.75
CA THR A 40 -4.64 -1.60 -17.27
C THR A 40 -4.67 -0.75 -16.01
N ILE A 41 -5.46 0.33 -15.98
CA ILE A 41 -5.54 1.19 -14.81
C ILE A 41 -6.18 0.44 -13.62
N CYS A 42 -7.23 -0.35 -13.84
CA CYS A 42 -7.81 -1.18 -12.78
C CYS A 42 -6.82 -2.20 -12.22
N ALA A 43 -5.99 -2.81 -13.07
CA ALA A 43 -4.94 -3.73 -12.62
C ALA A 43 -3.89 -2.99 -11.75
N LEU A 44 -3.42 -1.83 -12.21
CA LEU A 44 -2.45 -1.02 -11.44
C LEU A 44 -3.02 -0.56 -10.09
N VAL A 45 -4.30 -0.17 -10.04
CA VAL A 45 -4.98 0.19 -8.80
C VAL A 45 -5.06 -1.01 -7.84
N TYR A 46 -5.39 -2.20 -8.36
CA TYR A 46 -5.44 -3.42 -7.58
C TYR A 46 -4.06 -3.79 -7.02
N ASP A 47 -3.03 -3.75 -7.85
CA ASP A 47 -1.66 -4.09 -7.46
C ASP A 47 -1.14 -3.14 -6.37
N LEU A 48 -1.34 -1.83 -6.53
CA LEU A 48 -0.94 -0.83 -5.52
C LEU A 48 -1.70 -1.01 -4.20
N ALA A 49 -3.00 -1.32 -4.26
CA ALA A 49 -3.77 -1.59 -3.05
C ALA A 49 -3.26 -2.83 -2.31
N ALA A 50 -2.90 -3.89 -3.05
CA ALA A 50 -2.31 -5.10 -2.48
C ALA A 50 -0.94 -4.84 -1.85
N GLU A 51 -0.08 -4.04 -2.51
CA GLU A 51 1.23 -3.66 -1.97
C GLU A 51 1.10 -2.85 -0.66
N ILE A 52 0.19 -1.87 -0.61
CA ILE A 52 -0.08 -1.08 0.60
C ILE A 52 -0.60 -1.98 1.73
N HIS A 53 -1.50 -2.91 1.41
CA HIS A 53 -2.04 -3.86 2.39
C HIS A 53 -0.94 -4.75 2.97
N ALA A 54 -0.12 -5.36 2.12
CA ALA A 54 0.97 -6.24 2.54
C ALA A 54 2.01 -5.50 3.39
N TRP A 55 2.34 -4.25 3.04
CA TRP A 55 3.20 -3.41 3.87
C TRP A 55 2.57 -3.17 5.25
N THR A 56 1.27 -2.89 5.30
CA THR A 56 0.53 -2.60 6.54
C THR A 56 0.49 -3.82 7.46
N GLU A 57 0.17 -5.01 6.94
CA GLU A 57 0.16 -6.26 7.72
C GLU A 57 1.53 -6.52 8.36
N LYS A 58 2.60 -6.39 7.58
CA LYS A 58 3.96 -6.59 8.09
C LYS A 58 4.36 -5.54 9.13
N GLU A 59 3.90 -4.30 8.99
CA GLU A 59 4.17 -3.25 9.98
C GLU A 59 3.43 -3.54 11.29
N GLU A 60 2.19 -4.03 11.20
CA GLU A 60 1.41 -4.43 12.37
C GLU A 60 2.11 -5.55 13.16
N GLU A 61 2.62 -6.59 12.48
CA GLU A 61 3.40 -7.66 13.11
C GLU A 61 4.64 -7.14 13.84
N ILE A 62 5.38 -6.22 13.22
CA ILE A 62 6.57 -5.59 13.81
C ILE A 62 6.19 -4.77 15.05
N VAL A 63 5.12 -3.99 14.97
CA VAL A 63 4.63 -3.17 16.09
C VAL A 63 4.21 -4.05 17.26
N MET A 64 3.43 -5.11 17.00
CA MET A 64 3.01 -6.04 18.05
C MET A 64 4.22 -6.69 18.74
N GLY A 65 5.20 -7.18 17.97
CA GLY A 65 6.40 -7.78 18.53
C GLY A 65 7.24 -6.80 19.37
N LEU A 66 7.36 -5.54 18.92
CA LEU A 66 8.03 -4.49 19.70
C LEU A 66 7.29 -4.16 21.00
N GLU A 67 5.96 -4.12 20.97
CA GLU A 67 5.16 -3.91 22.17
C GLU A 67 5.28 -5.06 23.16
N GLU A 68 5.33 -6.31 22.68
CA GLU A 68 5.54 -7.49 23.51
C GLU A 68 6.93 -7.50 24.15
N GLU A 69 7.98 -7.19 23.39
CA GLU A 69 9.34 -7.05 23.93
C GLU A 69 9.40 -5.96 25.01
N ASN A 70 8.75 -4.82 24.80
CA ASN A 70 8.71 -3.72 25.77
C ASN A 70 7.88 -4.03 27.03
N ARG A 71 6.93 -4.98 26.97
CA ARG A 71 6.17 -5.45 28.14
C ARG A 71 6.93 -6.51 28.95
N ASN A 72 7.80 -7.27 28.29
CA ASN A 72 8.50 -8.42 28.88
C ASN A 72 9.95 -8.10 29.32
N GLY A 73 10.48 -6.91 28.98
CA GLY A 73 11.76 -6.38 29.45
C GLY A 73 11.62 -5.54 30.72
#